data_AF-A0A938T2C2-F1
#
_entry.id   AF-A0A938T2C2-F1
#
_cell.length_a   1.000
_cell.length_b   1.000
_cell.length_c   1.000
_cell.angle_alpha   90.00
_cell.angle_beta   90.00
_cell.angle_gamma   90.00
#
_symmetry.space_group_name_H-M   'P 1'
#
loop_
_entity.id
_entity.type
_entity.pdbx_description
1 polymer ?
#
loop_
_entity_poly.entity_id
_entity_poly.type
_entity_poly.pdbx_seq_one_letter_code
_entity_poly.pdbx_strand_id
1 'polypeptide(L)'
;MSAVQYHYGKFPPKMLDWEKLISLIGPANAALARYDGVLSAIPNATILLSPLTTQEAVLSSRIEGTQATMGEVLEFEADGHIKGLPEEKKNDIWEVLNYRKAMNHAEKRLNNLPLCQRLIKECHAILLDGVRGHGKSPGDYRRIPNWIGPQGCTMEQARFAPISAGD
;
A
#
# COMPACT_ATOMS: atom_id res chain seq x y z
N MET A 1 21.11 8.15 20.39
CA MET A 1 20.59 6.77 20.58
C MET A 1 21.03 5.97 19.36
N SER A 2 21.51 4.74 19.53
CA SER A 2 21.86 3.86 18.41
C SER A 2 20.59 3.44 17.64
N ALA A 3 20.72 3.25 16.32
CA ALA A 3 19.62 2.78 15.48
C ALA A 3 19.04 1.45 15.98
N VAL A 4 17.71 1.32 16.00
CA VAL A 4 17.05 0.04 16.26
C VAL A 4 17.28 -0.86 15.05
N GLN A 5 17.87 -2.04 15.27
CA GLN A 5 18.14 -3.01 14.21
C GLN A 5 16.97 -3.98 14.05
N TYR A 6 16.78 -4.51 12.83
CA TYR A 6 15.85 -5.61 12.61
C TYR A 6 16.24 -6.85 13.43
N HIS A 7 15.25 -7.51 14.02
CA HIS A 7 15.46 -8.69 14.85
C HIS A 7 15.36 -9.98 14.01
N TYR A 8 16.47 -10.41 13.40
CA TYR A 8 16.53 -11.65 12.62
C TYR A 8 16.04 -12.88 13.40
N GLY A 9 15.27 -13.74 12.74
CA GLY A 9 14.77 -15.00 13.30
C GLY A 9 13.76 -14.85 14.45
N LYS A 10 13.30 -13.64 14.78
CA LYS A 10 12.31 -13.40 15.85
C LYS A 10 10.86 -13.30 15.38
N PHE A 11 10.62 -13.37 14.07
CA PHE A 11 9.28 -13.38 13.49
C PHE A 11 8.92 -14.79 12.95
N PRO A 12 7.69 -15.28 13.14
CA PRO A 12 6.62 -14.65 13.92
C PRO A 12 6.91 -14.70 15.43
N PRO A 13 6.36 -13.75 16.23
CA PRO A 13 6.51 -13.78 17.68
C PRO A 13 5.94 -15.08 18.26
N LYS A 14 6.71 -15.77 19.10
CA LYS A 14 6.32 -17.06 19.70
C LYS A 14 5.21 -16.93 20.74
N MET A 15 5.10 -15.77 21.39
CA MET A 15 4.08 -15.47 22.39
C MET A 15 3.39 -14.17 22.01
N LEU A 16 2.05 -14.21 21.94
CA LEU A 16 1.20 -13.06 21.76
C LEU A 16 0.58 -12.69 23.11
N ASP A 17 0.42 -11.39 23.35
CA ASP A 17 -0.26 -10.87 24.53
C ASP A 17 -1.78 -11.00 24.34
N TRP A 18 -2.29 -12.21 24.54
CA TRP A 18 -3.70 -12.55 24.30
C TRP A 18 -4.66 -11.75 25.17
N GLU A 19 -4.27 -11.41 26.41
CA GLU A 19 -5.10 -10.61 27.32
C GLU A 19 -5.42 -9.24 26.71
N LYS A 20 -4.43 -8.61 26.07
CA LYS A 20 -4.63 -7.33 25.37
C LYS A 20 -5.38 -7.48 24.04
N LEU A 21 -5.19 -8.58 23.32
CA LEU A 21 -5.73 -8.74 21.97
C LEU A 21 -7.16 -9.27 21.94
N ILE A 22 -7.54 -10.15 22.88
CA ILE A 22 -8.80 -10.91 22.79
C ILE A 22 -10.04 -10.02 22.81
N SER A 23 -10.01 -8.95 23.60
CA SER A 23 -11.10 -7.96 23.68
C SER A 23 -11.26 -7.14 22.41
N LEU A 24 -10.22 -7.05 21.57
CA LEU A 24 -10.22 -6.32 20.30
C LEU A 24 -10.68 -7.20 19.12
N ILE A 25 -10.43 -8.52 19.19
CA ILE A 25 -10.78 -9.46 18.12
C ILE A 25 -12.28 -9.52 17.90
N GLY A 26 -13.08 -9.60 18.98
CA GLY A 26 -14.54 -9.70 18.89
C GLY A 26 -15.17 -8.52 18.14
N PRO A 27 -14.94 -7.25 18.57
CA PRO A 27 -15.43 -6.07 17.88
C PRO A 27 -14.94 -5.94 16.44
N ALA A 28 -13.66 -6.26 16.16
CA ALA A 28 -13.12 -6.22 14.81
C ALA A 28 -13.83 -7.22 13.88
N ASN A 29 -13.99 -8.47 14.33
CA ASN A 29 -14.69 -9.49 13.57
C ASN A 29 -16.17 -9.15 13.35
N ALA A 30 -16.84 -8.60 14.38
CA ALA A 30 -18.24 -8.17 14.27
C ALA A 30 -18.41 -7.00 13.29
N ALA A 31 -17.44 -6.08 13.23
CA ALA A 31 -17.46 -4.99 12.26
C ALA A 31 -17.31 -5.50 10.82
N LEU A 32 -16.39 -6.45 10.58
CA LEU A 32 -16.22 -7.10 9.28
C LEU A 32 -17.47 -7.88 8.87
N ALA A 33 -18.03 -8.70 9.76
CA ALA A 33 -19.25 -9.46 9.48
C ALA A 33 -20.45 -8.55 9.15
N ARG A 34 -20.55 -7.38 9.82
CA ARG A 34 -21.59 -6.39 9.52
C ARG A 34 -21.38 -5.78 8.13
N TYR A 35 -20.13 -5.46 7.77
CA TYR A 35 -19.79 -4.97 6.44
C TYR A 35 -20.17 -5.98 5.35
N ASP A 36 -19.76 -7.25 5.51
CA ASP A 36 -20.11 -8.34 4.58
C ASP A 36 -21.63 -8.53 4.47
N GLY A 37 -22.32 -8.50 5.62
CA GLY A 37 -23.77 -8.60 5.68
C GLY A 37 -24.49 -7.49 4.91
N VAL A 38 -24.06 -6.23 5.09
CA VAL A 38 -24.61 -5.08 4.36
C VAL A 38 -24.41 -5.22 2.86
N LEU A 39 -23.21 -5.61 2.41
CA LEU A 39 -22.92 -5.75 0.98
C LEU A 39 -23.69 -6.91 0.34
N SER A 40 -23.93 -8.00 1.06
CA SER A 40 -24.65 -9.17 0.55
C SER A 40 -26.10 -8.86 0.13
N ALA A 41 -26.71 -7.82 0.71
CA ALA A 41 -28.06 -7.38 0.40
C ALA A 41 -28.13 -6.46 -0.83
N ILE A 42 -26.99 -6.02 -1.38
CA ILE A 42 -26.92 -5.03 -2.46
C ILE A 42 -26.77 -5.74 -3.80
N PRO A 43 -27.68 -5.56 -4.76
CA PRO A 43 -27.65 -6.28 -6.05
C PRO A 43 -26.34 -6.09 -6.84
N ASN A 44 -25.71 -4.93 -6.71
CA ASN A 44 -24.40 -4.64 -7.29
C ASN A 44 -23.57 -3.79 -6.34
N ALA A 45 -22.93 -4.44 -5.37
CA ALA A 45 -22.07 -3.79 -4.38
C ALA A 45 -20.91 -2.99 -5.00
N THR A 46 -20.42 -3.38 -6.18
CA THR A 46 -19.29 -2.74 -6.87
C THR A 46 -19.51 -1.25 -7.12
N ILE A 47 -20.76 -0.83 -7.37
CA ILE A 47 -21.09 0.59 -7.59
C ILE A 47 -20.76 1.44 -6.36
N LEU A 48 -20.98 0.91 -5.15
CA LEU A 48 -20.70 1.60 -3.89
C LEU A 48 -19.24 1.43 -3.46
N LEU A 49 -18.64 0.29 -3.75
CA LEU A 49 -17.26 -0.01 -3.36
C LEU A 49 -16.24 0.77 -4.20
N SER A 50 -16.50 0.99 -5.48
CA SER A 50 -15.59 1.70 -6.40
C SER A 50 -15.09 3.06 -5.86
N PRO A 51 -15.97 4.00 -5.43
CA PRO A 51 -15.51 5.27 -4.86
C PRO A 51 -14.77 5.09 -3.53
N LEU A 52 -15.15 4.11 -2.70
CA LEU A 52 -14.46 3.84 -1.43
C LEU A 52 -13.05 3.30 -1.65
N THR A 53 -12.85 2.40 -2.62
CA THR A 53 -11.52 1.93 -3.03
C THR A 53 -10.68 3.07 -3.59
N THR A 54 -11.29 4.00 -4.32
CA THR A 54 -10.58 5.20 -4.81
C THR A 54 -10.17 6.11 -3.66
N GLN A 55 -11.06 6.31 -2.69
CA GLN A 55 -10.77 7.10 -1.50
C GLN A 55 -9.65 6.47 -0.67
N GLU A 56 -9.66 5.16 -0.48
CA GLU A 56 -8.59 4.43 0.22
C GLU A 56 -7.25 4.62 -0.50
N ALA A 57 -7.20 4.48 -1.83
CA ALA A 57 -5.98 4.66 -2.59
C ALA A 57 -5.41 6.08 -2.48
N VAL A 58 -6.29 7.10 -2.49
CA VAL A 58 -5.90 8.50 -2.25
C VAL A 58 -5.34 8.68 -0.83
N LEU A 59 -6.00 8.12 0.18
CA LEU A 59 -5.58 8.25 1.58
C LEU A 59 -4.25 7.54 1.83
N SER A 60 -4.08 6.33 1.29
CA SER A 60 -2.87 5.53 1.40
C SER A 60 -1.69 6.26 0.72
N SER A 61 -1.89 6.74 -0.51
CA SER A 61 -0.86 7.48 -1.24
C SER A 61 -0.51 8.82 -0.58
N ARG A 62 -1.45 9.45 0.14
CA ARG A 62 -1.20 10.71 0.86
C ARG A 62 -0.21 10.54 2.00
N ILE A 63 -0.19 9.36 2.64
CA ILE A 63 0.80 9.04 3.69
C ILE A 63 2.22 9.08 3.10
N GLU A 64 2.37 8.66 1.84
CA GLU A 64 3.63 8.68 1.09
C GLU A 64 3.95 10.06 0.47
N GLY A 65 3.08 11.06 0.65
CA GLY A 65 3.32 12.45 0.27
C GLY A 65 2.60 12.93 -1.00
N THR A 66 1.80 12.08 -1.66
CA THR A 66 1.02 12.50 -2.84
C THR A 66 0.00 13.60 -2.51
N GLN A 67 -0.23 14.51 -3.46
CA GLN A 67 -1.19 15.60 -3.37
C GLN A 67 -2.29 15.47 -4.44
N ALA A 68 -3.13 14.45 -4.26
CA ALA A 68 -4.30 14.22 -5.11
C ALA A 68 -5.60 14.16 -4.28
N THR A 69 -6.70 14.59 -4.89
CA THR A 69 -8.05 14.41 -4.35
C THR A 69 -8.79 13.30 -5.09
N MET A 70 -9.82 12.71 -4.46
CA MET A 70 -10.66 11.70 -5.11
C MET A 70 -11.34 12.24 -6.37
N GLY A 71 -11.81 13.51 -6.34
CA GLY A 71 -12.45 14.14 -7.50
C GLY A 71 -11.51 14.25 -8.70
N GLU A 72 -10.28 14.70 -8.47
CA GLU A 72 -9.27 14.80 -9.54
C GLU A 72 -8.89 13.43 -10.11
N VAL A 73 -8.80 12.40 -9.27
CA VAL A 73 -8.51 11.04 -9.73
C VAL A 73 -9.65 10.50 -10.60
N LEU A 74 -10.90 10.72 -10.19
CA LEU A 74 -12.08 10.29 -10.94
C LEU A 74 -12.26 11.07 -12.25
N GLU A 75 -12.03 12.39 -12.23
CA GLU A 75 -12.06 13.24 -13.43
C GLU A 75 -10.99 12.81 -14.43
N PHE A 76 -9.77 12.54 -13.95
CA PHE A 76 -8.69 12.05 -14.79
C PHE A 76 -8.97 10.66 -15.38
N GLU A 77 -9.58 9.75 -14.60
CA GLU A 77 -9.97 8.43 -15.09
C GLU A 77 -11.07 8.51 -16.17
N ALA A 78 -11.98 9.48 -16.08
CA ALA A 78 -13.06 9.67 -17.05
C ALA A 78 -12.58 10.30 -18.37
N ASP A 79 -11.81 11.39 -18.30
CA ASP A 79 -11.46 12.20 -19.48
C ASP A 79 -10.02 11.95 -19.99
N GLY A 80 -9.21 11.17 -19.25
CA GLY A 80 -7.81 10.86 -19.58
C GLY A 80 -6.85 12.05 -19.49
N HIS A 81 -7.35 13.25 -19.20
CA HIS A 81 -6.58 14.47 -19.00
C HIS A 81 -7.40 15.49 -18.22
N ILE A 82 -6.73 16.30 -17.41
CA ILE A 82 -7.34 17.50 -16.79
C ILE A 82 -6.54 18.70 -17.28
N LYS A 83 -7.23 19.62 -17.96
CA LYS A 83 -6.58 20.80 -18.56
C LYS A 83 -5.97 21.68 -17.46
N GLY A 84 -4.72 22.10 -17.66
CA GLY A 84 -4.04 23.02 -16.75
C GLY A 84 -3.46 22.37 -15.49
N LEU A 85 -3.52 21.04 -15.33
CA LEU A 85 -2.84 20.37 -14.22
C LEU A 85 -1.30 20.41 -14.39
N PRO A 86 -0.56 20.83 -13.35
CA PRO A 86 0.90 20.67 -13.31
C PRO A 86 1.30 19.20 -13.44
N GLU A 87 2.47 18.95 -14.04
CA GLU A 87 2.95 17.59 -14.29
C GLU A 87 3.19 16.79 -12.99
N GLU A 88 3.66 17.45 -11.93
CA GLU A 88 3.82 16.83 -10.61
C GLU A 88 2.50 16.28 -10.06
N LYS A 89 1.41 17.03 -10.26
CA LYS A 89 0.08 16.63 -9.80
C LYS A 89 -0.50 15.50 -10.65
N LYS A 90 -0.18 15.45 -11.94
CA LYS A 90 -0.51 14.28 -12.77
C LYS A 90 0.25 13.04 -12.30
N ASN A 91 1.53 13.18 -11.93
CA ASN A 91 2.31 12.06 -11.39
C ASN A 91 1.70 11.55 -10.07
N ASP A 92 1.26 12.44 -9.18
CA ASP A 92 0.54 12.04 -7.96
C ASP A 92 -0.76 11.29 -8.28
N ILE A 93 -1.53 11.74 -9.27
CA ILE A 93 -2.74 11.03 -9.73
C ILE A 93 -2.38 9.65 -10.29
N TRP A 94 -1.32 9.54 -11.10
CA TRP A 94 -0.84 8.25 -11.62
C TRP A 94 -0.41 7.29 -10.52
N GLU A 95 0.22 7.77 -9.44
CA GLU A 95 0.56 6.94 -8.28
C GLU A 95 -0.69 6.35 -7.61
N VAL A 96 -1.75 7.16 -7.44
CA VAL A 96 -3.03 6.67 -6.92
C VAL A 96 -3.68 5.66 -7.86
N LEU A 97 -3.64 5.90 -9.18
CA LEU A 97 -4.17 4.96 -10.16
C LEU A 97 -3.38 3.65 -10.18
N ASN A 98 -2.06 3.70 -10.04
CA ASN A 98 -1.21 2.52 -9.94
C ASN A 98 -1.49 1.72 -8.67
N TYR A 99 -1.77 2.39 -7.55
CA TYR A 99 -2.24 1.73 -6.34
C TYR A 99 -3.52 0.92 -6.59
N ARG A 100 -4.54 1.55 -7.19
CA ARG A 100 -5.79 0.87 -7.55
C ARG A 100 -5.55 -0.31 -8.49
N LYS A 101 -4.71 -0.13 -9.51
CA LYS A 101 -4.33 -1.21 -10.44
C LYS A 101 -3.64 -2.36 -9.71
N ALA A 102 -2.70 -2.06 -8.79
CA ALA A 102 -1.97 -3.06 -8.04
C ALA A 102 -2.89 -3.86 -7.11
N MET A 103 -3.84 -3.20 -6.45
CA MET A 103 -4.83 -3.85 -5.59
C MET A 103 -5.80 -4.75 -6.39
N ASN A 104 -6.34 -4.24 -7.50
CA ASN A 104 -7.20 -5.02 -8.40
C ASN A 104 -6.46 -6.23 -9.00
N HIS A 105 -5.17 -6.05 -9.34
CA HIS A 105 -4.32 -7.16 -9.78
C HIS A 105 -4.13 -8.18 -8.66
N ALA A 106 -3.83 -7.72 -7.44
CA ALA A 106 -3.63 -8.60 -6.29
C ALA A 106 -4.84 -9.48 -6.00
N GLU A 107 -6.02 -8.87 -5.92
CA GLU A 107 -7.30 -9.56 -5.69
C GLU A 107 -7.56 -10.64 -6.74
N LYS A 108 -7.43 -10.30 -8.03
CA LYS A 108 -7.62 -11.25 -9.13
C LYS A 108 -6.63 -12.40 -9.09
N ARG A 109 -5.36 -12.12 -8.77
CA ARG A 109 -4.29 -13.14 -8.70
C ARG A 109 -4.50 -14.07 -7.52
N LEU A 110 -4.96 -13.56 -6.38
CA LEU A 110 -5.20 -14.35 -5.17
C LEU A 110 -6.21 -15.49 -5.36
N ASN A 111 -7.10 -15.39 -6.36
CA ASN A 111 -7.99 -16.50 -6.75
C ASN A 111 -7.24 -17.76 -7.23
N ASN A 112 -6.02 -17.60 -7.76
CA ASN A 112 -5.25 -18.69 -8.37
C ASN A 112 -3.83 -18.82 -7.81
N LEU A 113 -3.42 -17.91 -6.93
CA LEU A 113 -2.07 -17.80 -6.41
C LEU A 113 -2.13 -17.49 -4.91
N PRO A 114 -1.49 -18.27 -4.03
CA PRO A 114 -1.42 -17.88 -2.62
C PRO A 114 -0.64 -16.57 -2.44
N LEU A 115 -0.81 -15.93 -1.30
CA LEU A 115 0.04 -14.82 -0.89
C LEU A 115 1.51 -15.28 -0.88
N CYS A 116 2.30 -14.77 -1.83
CA CYS A 116 3.66 -15.19 -2.05
C CYS A 116 4.51 -14.03 -2.58
N GLN A 117 5.84 -14.20 -2.58
CA GLN A 117 6.78 -13.17 -3.04
C GLN A 117 6.51 -12.74 -4.48
N ARG A 118 6.13 -13.69 -5.36
CA ARG A 118 5.76 -13.37 -6.74
C ARG A 118 4.63 -12.34 -6.81
N LEU A 119 3.58 -12.53 -6.02
CA LEU A 119 2.46 -11.58 -5.97
C LEU A 119 2.92 -10.20 -5.49
N ILE A 120 3.70 -10.14 -4.42
CA ILE A 120 4.23 -8.89 -3.88
C ILE A 120 5.09 -8.16 -4.91
N LYS A 121 5.95 -8.88 -5.64
CA LYS A 121 6.79 -8.35 -6.71
C LYS A 121 5.94 -7.85 -7.88
N GLU A 122 4.92 -8.58 -8.30
CA GLU A 122 3.97 -8.15 -9.35
C GLU A 122 3.27 -6.83 -8.96
N CYS A 123 2.73 -6.73 -7.74
CA CYS A 123 2.11 -5.50 -7.23
C CYS A 123 3.11 -4.34 -7.14
N HIS A 124 4.33 -4.59 -6.66
CA HIS A 124 5.39 -3.58 -6.59
C HIS A 124 5.79 -3.05 -7.97
N ALA A 125 5.81 -3.90 -9.00
CA ALA A 125 6.07 -3.47 -10.37
C ALA A 125 4.98 -2.50 -10.86
N ILE A 126 3.71 -2.83 -10.61
CA ILE A 126 2.56 -1.99 -10.99
C ILE A 126 2.58 -0.66 -10.24
N LEU A 127 2.87 -0.67 -8.93
CA LEU A 127 2.91 0.54 -8.12
C LEU A 127 3.91 1.57 -8.65
N LEU A 128 5.08 1.12 -9.12
CA LEU A 128 6.17 1.98 -9.57
C LEU A 128 6.15 2.29 -11.08
N ASP A 129 5.18 1.78 -11.83
CA ASP A 129 5.14 1.93 -13.29
C ASP A 129 4.92 3.39 -13.71
N GLY A 130 5.87 3.96 -14.46
CA GLY A 130 5.74 5.32 -15.02
C GLY A 130 5.69 6.47 -14.01
N VAL A 131 5.95 6.22 -12.72
CA VAL A 131 5.84 7.21 -11.64
C VAL A 131 7.15 7.44 -10.89
N ARG A 132 7.13 8.24 -9.82
CA ARG A 132 8.33 8.44 -8.99
C ARG A 132 8.80 7.10 -8.45
N GLY A 133 10.09 6.84 -8.59
CA GLY A 133 10.66 5.56 -8.18
C GLY A 133 10.61 4.45 -9.24
N HIS A 134 10.13 4.71 -10.47
CA HIS A 134 10.22 3.74 -11.58
C HIS A 134 11.65 3.22 -11.84
N GLY A 135 12.68 4.00 -11.51
CA GLY A 135 14.09 3.57 -11.58
C GLY A 135 14.57 2.71 -10.40
N LYS A 136 13.74 2.46 -9.37
CA LYS A 136 14.11 1.76 -8.13
C LYS A 136 13.85 0.25 -8.22
N SER A 137 14.13 -0.35 -9.37
CA SER A 137 13.93 -1.78 -9.66
C SER A 137 12.49 -2.26 -9.41
N PRO A 138 11.51 -1.78 -10.20
CA PRO A 138 10.12 -2.20 -10.09
C PRO A 138 9.99 -3.72 -10.12
N GLY A 139 9.23 -4.24 -9.16
CA GLY A 139 9.03 -5.66 -9.00
C GLY A 139 10.25 -6.46 -8.54
N ASP A 140 11.31 -5.84 -8.03
CA ASP A 140 12.43 -6.54 -7.40
C ASP A 140 12.67 -6.08 -5.96
N TYR A 141 13.22 -6.98 -5.15
CA TYR A 141 13.73 -6.60 -3.83
C TYR A 141 14.99 -5.76 -4.00
N ARG A 142 15.18 -4.82 -3.06
CA ARG A 142 16.35 -3.95 -3.06
C ARG A 142 17.62 -4.76 -2.89
N ARG A 143 18.65 -4.37 -3.66
CA ARG A 143 20.02 -4.88 -3.54
C ARG A 143 20.95 -3.93 -2.79
N ILE A 144 20.42 -2.78 -2.38
CA ILE A 144 21.14 -1.74 -1.65
C ILE A 144 20.45 -1.57 -0.29
N PRO A 145 21.21 -1.50 0.82
CA PRO A 145 20.65 -1.27 2.15
C PRO A 145 19.79 -0.01 2.18
N ASN A 146 18.74 -0.06 3.00
CA ASN A 146 17.88 1.08 3.28
C ASN A 146 17.94 1.40 4.78
N TRP A 147 17.59 2.61 5.18
CA TRP A 147 17.41 2.97 6.59
C TRP A 147 16.30 4.01 6.74
N ILE A 148 15.67 4.04 7.91
CA ILE A 148 14.58 4.96 8.24
C ILE A 148 15.09 5.97 9.26
N GLY A 149 15.04 7.25 8.89
CA GLY A 149 15.45 8.36 9.75
C GLY A 149 15.16 9.71 9.10
N PRO A 150 15.55 10.82 9.74
CA PRO A 150 15.44 12.16 9.15
C PRO A 150 16.11 12.24 7.78
N GLN A 151 15.62 13.15 6.94
CA GLN A 151 16.17 13.32 5.59
C GLN A 151 17.68 13.63 5.64
N GLY A 152 18.47 12.91 4.85
CA GLY A 152 19.92 13.08 4.78
C GLY A 152 20.71 12.44 5.94
N CYS A 153 20.05 11.73 6.87
CA CYS A 153 20.78 11.04 7.94
C CYS A 153 21.63 9.89 7.40
N THR A 154 22.76 9.64 8.06
CA THR A 154 23.59 8.45 7.80
C THR A 154 22.97 7.23 8.48
N MET A 155 23.44 6.02 8.13
CA MET A 155 22.94 4.78 8.72
C MET A 155 23.14 4.74 10.24
N GLU A 156 24.24 5.32 10.75
CA GLU A 156 24.56 5.40 12.18
C GLU A 156 23.57 6.30 12.95
N GLN A 157 23.00 7.28 12.25
CA GLN A 157 22.03 8.24 12.79
C GLN A 157 20.58 7.81 12.53
N ALA A 158 20.36 6.66 11.88
CA ALA A 158 19.04 6.17 11.55
C ALA A 158 18.23 5.85 12.82
N ARG A 159 16.91 6.00 12.74
CA ARG A 159 15.99 5.54 13.78
C ARG A 159 15.82 4.02 13.72
N PHE A 160 15.79 3.47 12.52
CA PHE A 160 15.63 2.05 12.27
C PHE A 160 16.41 1.58 11.04
N ALA A 161 17.07 0.44 11.16
CA ALA A 161 17.74 -0.27 10.08
C ALA A 161 17.00 -1.60 9.80
N PRO A 162 16.33 -1.74 8.64
CA PRO A 162 15.72 -2.99 8.17
C PRO A 162 16.75 -4.12 7.96
N ILE A 163 16.27 -5.26 7.47
CA ILE A 163 17.14 -6.35 7.00
C ILE A 163 18.15 -5.84 5.95
N SER A 164 19.31 -6.48 5.87
CA SER A 164 20.32 -6.19 4.87
C SER A 164 19.76 -6.48 3.49
N ALA A 165 20.23 -5.75 2.49
CA ALA A 165 19.85 -6.04 1.12
C ALA A 165 20.54 -7.31 0.62
N GLY A 166 19.78 -8.20 -0.01
CA GLY A 166 20.28 -9.47 -0.54
C GLY A 166 20.21 -10.67 0.41
N ASP A 167 19.76 -10.46 1.66
CA ASP A 167 19.41 -11.52 2.61
C ASP A 167 18.01 -12.12 2.34
#